data_AF-A0A9P8MMH2-F1
#
_entry.id   AF-A0A9P8MMH2-F1
#
_cell.length_a   1.000
_cell.length_b   1.000
_cell.length_c   1.000
_cell.angle_alpha   90.00
_cell.angle_beta   90.00
_cell.angle_gamma   90.00
#
_symmetry.space_group_name_H-M   'P 1'
#
loop_
_entity.id
_entity.type
_entity.pdbx_description
1 polymer ?
#
loop_
_entity_poly.entity_id
_entity_poly.type
_entity_poly.pdbx_seq_one_letter_code
_entity_poly.pdbx_strand_id
1 'polypeptide(L)'
;MPAGNTLSDLPPYPWDHHRSYWSESRIANEWRMRKHAHHDLLGAKVPDTTDLEPVWRNLLHIENAPWIRDHKINADIIFPFAGYIAMAAEAILINEGSPKELVTTFHRLRLTDSLDSEWWEFSIASHNGHAWTKHCSGEVRAQDETDDVPHRVAAQEDLPRKASSKRWYDTMRRQGLDYGYHFESLEAITTTTTGARGARSHVRNN
;
A
#
# COMPACT_ATOMS: atom_id res chain seq x y z
N MET A 1 -48.63 21.08 56.21
CA MET A 1 -47.39 21.73 55.74
C MET A 1 -47.72 22.58 54.53
N PRO A 2 -47.20 23.80 54.39
CA PRO A 2 -47.22 24.51 53.11
C PRO A 2 -46.33 23.77 52.10
N ALA A 3 -46.72 23.74 50.83
CA ALA A 3 -45.90 23.19 49.76
C ALA A 3 -44.83 24.23 49.35
N GLY A 4 -43.55 23.85 49.42
CA GLY A 4 -42.46 24.70 48.96
C GLY A 4 -42.35 24.63 47.44
N ASN A 5 -42.40 25.79 46.77
CA ASN A 5 -42.25 25.87 45.32
C ASN A 5 -40.76 26.03 44.95
N THR A 6 -40.20 25.07 44.22
CA THR A 6 -38.76 25.08 43.85
C THR A 6 -38.51 25.88 42.59
N LEU A 7 -37.58 26.84 42.64
CA LEU A 7 -37.17 27.63 41.47
C LEU A 7 -36.30 26.77 40.54
N SER A 8 -36.87 26.33 39.41
CA SER A 8 -36.27 25.34 38.49
C SER A 8 -35.70 25.93 37.20
N ASP A 9 -35.80 27.25 37.03
CA ASP A 9 -35.58 28.01 35.79
C ASP A 9 -34.38 28.99 35.89
N LEU A 10 -33.51 28.78 36.88
CA LEU A 10 -32.24 29.52 37.01
C LEU A 10 -31.33 29.25 35.80
N PRO A 11 -30.78 30.29 35.14
CA PRO A 11 -29.85 30.10 34.03
C PRO A 11 -28.55 29.45 34.52
N PRO A 12 -27.92 28.56 33.72
CA PRO A 12 -26.62 27.99 34.06
C PRO A 12 -25.55 29.08 34.13
N TYR A 13 -24.54 28.89 34.98
CA TYR A 13 -23.44 29.83 35.12
C TYR A 13 -22.69 30.00 33.77
N PRO A 14 -22.50 31.24 33.27
CA PRO A 14 -21.82 31.48 32.00
C PRO A 14 -20.31 31.31 32.18
N TRP A 15 -19.81 30.11 31.91
CA TRP A 15 -18.38 29.81 31.90
C TRP A 15 -17.66 30.61 30.82
N ASP A 16 -16.51 31.20 31.17
CA ASP A 16 -15.65 31.85 30.19
C ASP A 16 -15.00 30.81 29.28
N HIS A 17 -15.32 30.88 28.00
CA HIS A 17 -14.78 30.02 26.94
C HIS A 17 -13.85 30.79 25.97
N HIS A 18 -13.49 32.06 26.27
CA HIS A 18 -12.59 32.85 25.42
C HIS A 18 -11.17 32.28 25.33
N ARG A 19 -10.76 31.43 26.29
CA ARG A 19 -9.43 30.80 26.30
C ARG A 19 -9.51 29.29 26.43
N SER A 20 -8.98 28.59 25.43
CA SER A 20 -8.65 27.16 25.58
C SER A 20 -7.43 26.99 26.48
N TYR A 21 -7.52 26.06 27.42
CA TYR A 21 -6.41 25.58 28.26
C TYR A 21 -5.91 24.20 27.80
N TRP A 22 -6.37 23.71 26.65
CA TRP A 22 -5.96 22.43 26.08
C TRP A 22 -4.58 22.55 25.44
N SER A 23 -3.60 21.82 25.99
CA SER A 23 -2.27 21.62 25.40
C SER A 23 -2.13 20.16 25.00
N GLU A 24 -1.59 19.90 23.81
CA GLU A 24 -1.50 18.56 23.24
C GLU A 24 -0.17 18.37 22.50
N SER A 25 0.41 17.16 22.61
CA SER A 25 1.60 16.77 21.87
C SER A 25 1.26 16.43 20.41
N ARG A 26 2.22 16.67 19.50
CA ARG A 26 2.13 16.31 18.08
C ARG A 26 1.58 14.89 17.88
N ILE A 27 2.18 13.90 18.55
CA ILE A 27 1.81 12.48 18.48
C ILE A 27 0.34 12.25 18.83
N ALA A 28 -0.17 12.84 19.91
CA ALA A 28 -1.57 12.67 20.32
C ALA A 28 -2.53 13.36 19.35
N ASN A 29 -2.17 14.54 18.83
CA ASN A 29 -2.95 15.24 17.84
C ASN A 29 -3.03 14.46 16.52
N GLU A 30 -1.89 14.00 15.98
CA GLU A 30 -1.80 13.17 14.78
C GLU A 30 -2.55 11.83 14.93
N TRP A 31 -2.44 11.19 16.09
CA TRP A 31 -3.11 9.91 16.36
C TRP A 31 -4.63 10.03 16.42
N ARG A 32 -5.17 11.17 16.88
CA ARG A 32 -6.62 11.45 16.95
C ARG A 32 -7.15 12.08 15.66
N MET A 33 -6.44 13.07 15.12
CA MET A 33 -6.78 13.85 13.92
C MET A 33 -6.08 13.26 12.68
N ARG A 34 -6.04 11.94 12.56
CA ARG A 34 -5.51 11.27 11.36
C ARG A 34 -6.30 11.79 10.16
N LYS A 35 -5.61 12.40 9.20
CA LYS A 35 -6.20 12.84 7.92
C LYS A 35 -6.89 11.72 7.13
N HIS A 36 -6.67 10.47 7.53
CA HIS A 36 -6.71 9.31 6.66
C HIS A 36 -7.11 8.02 7.40
N ALA A 37 -7.92 7.21 6.72
CA ALA A 37 -8.38 5.92 7.19
C ALA A 37 -7.43 4.77 6.81
N HIS A 38 -7.79 3.57 7.27
CA HIS A 38 -6.97 2.37 7.22
C HIS A 38 -7.11 1.65 5.83
N HIS A 39 -6.22 1.87 4.83
CA HIS A 39 -6.10 1.21 3.48
C HIS A 39 -5.43 -0.22 3.40
N ASP A 40 -6.10 -1.26 2.91
CA ASP A 40 -5.82 -2.66 3.31
C ASP A 40 -4.40 -3.23 3.33
N LEU A 41 -3.56 -2.98 2.32
CA LEU A 41 -2.25 -3.61 2.27
C LEU A 41 -1.28 -3.18 3.38
N LEU A 42 -1.59 -2.09 4.11
CA LEU A 42 -0.56 -1.29 4.77
C LEU A 42 -0.58 -1.33 6.36
N GLY A 43 -1.47 -0.74 7.21
CA GLY A 43 -1.47 -0.52 8.74
C GLY A 43 -2.02 0.84 9.47
N ALA A 44 -1.50 2.10 9.30
CA ALA A 44 -1.94 3.50 9.62
C ALA A 44 -0.92 4.54 8.95
N LYS A 45 -0.54 5.70 9.52
CA LYS A 45 0.83 6.30 9.33
C LYS A 45 1.50 6.33 10.69
N VAL A 46 2.83 6.12 10.79
CA VAL A 46 3.54 6.23 12.07
C VAL A 46 3.51 7.71 12.50
N PRO A 47 2.88 8.07 13.64
CA PRO A 47 2.95 9.45 14.16
C PRO A 47 4.39 9.84 14.48
N ASP A 48 4.67 11.14 14.52
CA ASP A 48 6.01 11.73 14.69
C ASP A 48 6.95 11.64 13.46
N THR A 49 6.49 11.12 12.32
CA THR A 49 7.28 11.05 11.07
C THR A 49 7.14 12.28 10.19
N THR A 50 8.25 12.66 9.52
CA THR A 50 8.31 13.81 8.60
C THR A 50 7.72 13.43 7.23
N ASP A 51 7.15 14.39 6.48
CA ASP A 51 6.64 14.13 5.12
C ASP A 51 7.76 13.95 4.06
N LEU A 52 9.02 14.23 4.43
CA LEU A 52 10.24 13.89 3.66
C LEU A 52 10.76 12.47 3.92
N GLU A 53 10.39 11.89 5.07
CA GLU A 53 10.77 10.55 5.51
C GLU A 53 9.55 9.83 6.11
N PRO A 54 8.47 9.63 5.34
CA PRO A 54 7.25 9.04 5.85
C PRO A 54 7.50 7.57 6.16
N VAL A 55 7.08 7.15 7.37
CA VAL A 55 7.23 5.76 7.83
C VAL A 55 5.87 5.15 8.16
N TRP A 56 5.83 3.87 7.88
CA TRP A 56 4.71 2.97 7.92
C TRP A 56 5.19 1.70 8.72
N ARG A 57 4.35 0.82 9.30
CA ARG A 57 4.67 -0.29 10.25
C ARG A 57 3.54 -1.34 10.61
N ASN A 58 3.47 -2.55 10.01
CA ASN A 58 2.20 -3.35 10.04
C ASN A 58 2.12 -4.52 11.05
N LEU A 59 0.87 -4.93 11.26
CA LEU A 59 0.39 -6.26 11.61
C LEU A 59 -0.40 -6.86 10.41
N LEU A 60 0.31 -7.47 9.44
CA LEU A 60 -0.34 -8.17 8.30
C LEU A 60 -1.04 -9.44 8.80
N HIS A 61 -2.36 -9.38 8.98
CA HIS A 61 -3.20 -10.54 9.28
C HIS A 61 -3.91 -11.06 8.04
N ILE A 62 -3.84 -12.38 7.83
CA ILE A 62 -4.42 -13.07 6.66
C ILE A 62 -5.96 -12.96 6.63
N GLU A 63 -6.60 -12.63 7.75
CA GLU A 63 -8.04 -12.36 7.83
C GLU A 63 -8.42 -10.99 7.24
N ASN A 64 -7.52 -10.00 7.32
CA ASN A 64 -7.73 -8.66 6.77
C ASN A 64 -7.43 -8.60 5.26
N ALA A 65 -6.59 -9.51 4.76
CA ALA A 65 -6.29 -9.64 3.34
C ALA A 65 -6.39 -11.11 2.88
N PRO A 66 -7.61 -11.68 2.78
CA PRO A 66 -7.82 -13.09 2.50
C PRO A 66 -7.19 -13.58 1.19
N TRP A 67 -7.10 -12.71 0.19
CA TRP A 67 -6.51 -13.00 -1.12
C TRP A 67 -5.03 -13.43 -1.03
N ILE A 68 -4.29 -13.04 0.03
CA ILE A 68 -2.90 -13.47 0.24
C ILE A 68 -2.81 -15.01 0.35
N ARG A 69 -3.86 -15.69 0.85
CA ARG A 69 -3.93 -17.16 0.96
C ARG A 69 -3.75 -17.89 -0.38
N ASP A 70 -4.03 -17.22 -1.48
CA ASP A 70 -3.97 -17.79 -2.83
C ASP A 70 -2.61 -17.59 -3.52
N HIS A 71 -1.65 -16.88 -2.90
CA HIS A 71 -0.27 -16.82 -3.39
C HIS A 71 0.62 -17.81 -2.62
N LYS A 72 0.55 -19.08 -3.01
CA LYS A 72 1.32 -20.16 -2.37
C LYS A 72 2.51 -20.59 -3.21
N ILE A 73 3.59 -20.91 -2.51
CA ILE A 73 4.78 -21.56 -3.08
C ILE A 73 5.02 -22.84 -2.28
N ASN A 74 4.92 -23.99 -2.95
CA ASN A 74 4.78 -25.32 -2.36
C ASN A 74 3.58 -25.39 -1.41
N ALA A 75 3.80 -25.55 -0.10
CA ALA A 75 2.75 -25.54 0.92
C ALA A 75 2.61 -24.17 1.62
N ASP A 76 3.57 -23.25 1.40
CA ASP A 76 3.70 -22.03 2.17
C ASP A 76 2.99 -20.85 1.50
N ILE A 77 2.25 -20.07 2.28
CA ILE A 77 1.69 -18.78 1.83
C ILE A 77 2.81 -17.74 1.88
N ILE A 78 3.20 -17.21 0.72
CA ILE A 78 4.28 -16.23 0.59
C ILE A 78 3.69 -14.92 0.06
N PHE A 79 4.09 -13.78 0.61
CA PHE A 79 3.61 -12.49 0.14
C PHE A 79 4.12 -12.21 -1.29
N PRO A 80 3.26 -11.83 -2.26
CA PRO A 80 3.65 -11.69 -3.65
C PRO A 80 4.57 -10.48 -3.90
N PHE A 81 5.54 -10.63 -4.80
CA PHE A 81 6.42 -9.53 -5.21
C PHE A 81 5.65 -8.35 -5.82
N ALA A 82 4.58 -8.61 -6.58
CA ALA A 82 3.68 -7.57 -7.08
C ALA A 82 3.00 -6.77 -5.94
N GLY A 83 2.79 -7.38 -4.77
CA GLY A 83 2.31 -6.70 -3.57
C GLY A 83 3.34 -5.70 -3.03
N TYR A 84 4.65 -6.00 -3.10
CA TYR A 84 5.68 -5.05 -2.69
C TYR A 84 5.73 -3.83 -3.63
N ILE A 85 5.55 -4.05 -4.94
CA ILE A 85 5.43 -2.96 -5.92
C ILE A 85 4.17 -2.12 -5.64
N ALA A 86 3.02 -2.76 -5.43
CA ALA A 86 1.77 -2.06 -5.11
C ALA A 86 1.94 -1.20 -3.86
N MET A 87 2.52 -1.73 -2.77
CA MET A 87 2.77 -0.96 -1.55
C MET A 87 3.75 0.21 -1.75
N ALA A 88 4.71 0.09 -2.67
CA ALA A 88 5.62 1.19 -2.99
C ALA A 88 4.94 2.28 -3.83
N ALA A 89 4.12 1.91 -4.83
CA ALA A 89 3.37 2.85 -5.65
C ALA A 89 2.27 3.57 -4.84
N GLU A 90 1.48 2.81 -4.08
CA GLU A 90 0.46 3.33 -3.17
C GLU A 90 1.08 4.34 -2.21
N ALA A 91 2.17 4.01 -1.51
CA ALA A 91 2.79 4.92 -0.53
C ALA A 91 3.21 6.29 -1.09
N ILE A 92 3.51 6.42 -2.39
CA ILE A 92 3.79 7.71 -3.05
C ILE A 92 2.49 8.48 -3.29
N LEU A 93 1.49 7.84 -3.92
CA LEU A 93 0.15 8.42 -4.14
C LEU A 93 -0.50 8.86 -2.83
N ILE A 94 -0.26 8.07 -1.78
CA ILE A 94 -0.71 8.26 -0.41
C ILE A 94 -0.04 9.44 0.30
N ASN A 95 1.05 9.99 -0.24
CA ASN A 95 1.60 11.26 0.24
C ASN A 95 0.66 12.45 -0.08
N GLU A 96 -0.29 12.27 -1.02
CA GLU A 96 -1.49 13.11 -1.16
C GLU A 96 -2.79 12.45 -0.62
N GLY A 97 -2.88 11.12 -0.53
CA GLY A 97 -4.15 10.43 -0.25
C GLY A 97 -4.13 9.06 0.46
N SER A 98 -3.98 9.06 1.79
CA SER A 98 -4.51 8.05 2.73
C SER A 98 -3.76 6.71 3.02
N PRO A 99 -2.87 6.69 4.03
CA PRO A 99 -2.04 5.53 4.35
C PRO A 99 -2.65 4.49 5.28
N LYS A 100 -2.11 3.29 5.10
CA LYS A 100 -1.96 2.27 6.12
C LYS A 100 -0.37 2.09 6.26
N GLU A 101 0.15 1.41 7.30
CA GLU A 101 1.49 1.33 7.93
C GLU A 101 2.09 -0.05 7.63
N LEU A 102 2.87 -0.32 6.59
CA LEU A 102 3.85 -1.44 6.55
C LEU A 102 5.25 -0.86 6.71
N VAL A 103 6.29 -1.55 7.22
CA VAL A 103 7.64 -0.93 7.36
C VAL A 103 8.34 -0.76 6.03
N THR A 104 7.71 0.04 5.19
CA THR A 104 8.18 0.75 4.02
C THR A 104 8.71 2.08 4.56
N THR A 105 10.00 2.16 4.83
CA THR A 105 10.66 3.43 5.16
C THR A 105 11.06 4.07 3.85
N PHE A 106 10.57 5.27 3.57
CA PHE A 106 10.98 6.07 2.42
C PHE A 106 11.98 7.14 2.86
N HIS A 107 13.03 7.34 2.08
CA HIS A 107 13.99 8.43 2.23
C HIS A 107 14.16 9.14 0.89
N ARG A 108 14.10 10.47 0.90
CA ARG A 108 14.33 11.26 -0.30
C ARG A 108 15.84 11.38 -0.57
N LEU A 109 16.32 10.81 -1.68
CA LEU A 109 17.73 10.90 -2.07
C LEU A 109 18.11 12.36 -2.31
N ARG A 110 19.21 12.84 -1.72
CA ARG A 110 19.70 14.22 -1.94
C ARG A 110 20.76 14.23 -3.03
N LEU A 111 20.59 15.05 -4.07
CA LEU A 111 21.63 15.23 -5.10
C LEU A 111 22.69 16.23 -4.65
N THR A 112 22.30 17.26 -3.89
CA THR A 112 23.21 18.25 -3.29
C THR A 112 22.68 18.74 -1.95
N ASP A 113 23.45 19.57 -1.25
CA ASP A 113 23.01 20.21 -0.01
C ASP A 113 21.84 21.21 -0.16
N SER A 114 21.36 21.46 -1.38
CA SER A 114 20.18 22.30 -1.63
C SER A 114 19.15 21.69 -2.60
N LEU A 115 19.36 20.47 -3.11
CA LEU A 115 18.47 19.81 -4.07
C LEU A 115 18.22 18.36 -3.68
N ASP A 116 16.95 18.07 -3.38
CA ASP A 116 16.42 16.73 -3.24
C ASP A 116 16.07 16.13 -4.62
N SER A 117 16.07 14.80 -4.72
CA SER A 117 15.66 14.05 -5.91
C SER A 117 14.14 14.00 -6.08
N GLU A 118 13.72 13.73 -7.31
CA GLU A 118 12.39 13.19 -7.63
C GLU A 118 12.25 11.72 -7.18
N TRP A 119 13.38 11.01 -7.11
CA TRP A 119 13.47 9.62 -6.67
C TRP A 119 13.51 9.50 -5.15
N TRP A 120 12.65 8.63 -4.64
CA TRP A 120 12.65 8.18 -3.26
C TRP A 120 13.30 6.80 -3.20
N GLU A 121 14.25 6.60 -2.29
CA GLU A 121 14.61 5.24 -1.87
C GLU A 121 13.48 4.73 -0.98
N PHE A 122 13.00 3.50 -1.22
CA PHE A 122 12.07 2.82 -0.33
C PHE A 122 12.67 1.50 0.18
N SER A 123 12.31 1.11 1.41
CA SER A 123 12.76 -0.14 2.01
C SER A 123 11.66 -0.82 2.80
N ILE A 124 11.30 -2.05 2.41
CA ILE A 124 10.26 -2.88 3.01
C ILE A 124 10.87 -3.90 3.96
N ALA A 125 10.46 -3.88 5.22
CA ALA A 125 10.90 -4.80 6.27
C ALA A 125 9.73 -5.32 7.13
N SER A 126 9.98 -6.43 7.84
CA SER A 126 9.10 -6.95 8.89
C SER A 126 9.88 -7.24 10.18
N HIS A 127 9.22 -7.12 11.32
CA HIS A 127 9.75 -7.51 12.63
C HIS A 127 9.05 -8.77 13.14
N ASN A 128 9.80 -9.81 13.51
CA ASN A 128 9.25 -11.08 14.02
C ASN A 128 9.20 -11.18 15.56
N GLY A 129 9.25 -10.03 16.24
CA GLY A 129 9.34 -9.92 17.70
C GLY A 129 10.77 -9.98 18.25
N HIS A 130 11.74 -10.48 17.48
CA HIS A 130 13.12 -10.70 17.94
C HIS A 130 14.18 -10.11 16.98
N ALA A 131 13.87 -10.05 15.69
CA ALA A 131 14.75 -9.57 14.63
C ALA A 131 13.97 -8.87 13.52
N TRP A 132 14.67 -8.00 12.80
CA TRP A 132 14.20 -7.33 11.59
C TRP A 132 14.68 -8.07 10.34
N THR A 133 13.81 -8.17 9.34
CA THR A 133 14.15 -8.75 8.03
C THR A 133 13.73 -7.77 6.92
N LYS A 134 14.68 -7.34 6.10
CA LYS A 134 14.44 -6.53 4.89
C LYS A 134 14.04 -7.47 3.75
N HIS A 135 12.88 -7.25 3.14
CA HIS A 135 12.34 -8.07 2.05
C HIS A 135 12.56 -7.45 0.67
N CYS A 136 12.51 -6.12 0.60
CA CYS A 136 12.70 -5.37 -0.64
C CYS A 136 13.31 -3.99 -0.33
N SER A 137 14.06 -3.45 -1.28
CA SER A 137 14.34 -2.01 -1.38
C SER A 137 14.66 -1.66 -2.82
N GLY A 138 14.43 -0.41 -3.17
CA GLY A 138 14.74 0.14 -4.49
C GLY A 138 14.44 1.63 -4.54
N GLU A 139 14.51 2.19 -5.74
CA GLU A 139 14.20 3.59 -6.01
C GLU A 139 12.90 3.69 -6.80
N VAL A 140 12.10 4.72 -6.52
CA VAL A 140 10.83 4.97 -7.19
C VAL A 140 10.54 6.48 -7.23
N ARG A 141 9.96 6.96 -8.33
CA ARG A 141 9.48 8.34 -8.47
C ARG A 141 8.02 8.34 -8.97
N ALA A 142 7.29 9.41 -8.66
CA ALA A 142 6.11 9.76 -9.45
C ALA A 142 6.54 10.16 -10.87
N GLN A 143 5.65 10.03 -11.83
CA GLN A 143 5.79 10.64 -13.15
C GLN A 143 4.58 11.54 -13.37
N ASP A 144 4.82 12.83 -13.59
CA ASP A 144 3.76 13.78 -13.89
C ASP A 144 3.22 13.57 -15.32
N GLU A 145 1.95 13.87 -15.55
CA GLU A 145 1.31 13.74 -16.87
C GLU A 145 1.93 14.66 -17.94
N THR A 146 2.74 15.65 -17.52
CA THR A 146 3.54 16.53 -18.39
C THR A 146 4.88 15.95 -18.84
N ASP A 147 5.32 14.83 -18.26
CA ASP A 147 6.52 14.10 -18.73
C ASP A 147 6.14 13.37 -20.04
N ASP A 148 6.32 14.05 -21.19
CA ASP A 148 6.09 13.53 -22.57
C ASP A 148 7.14 12.46 -22.95
N VAL A 149 7.20 11.41 -22.13
CA VAL A 149 7.82 10.13 -22.45
C VAL A 149 6.91 9.51 -23.51
N PRO A 150 7.37 9.35 -24.77
CA PRO A 150 6.51 8.87 -25.83
C PRO A 150 5.92 7.52 -25.42
N HIS A 151 4.60 7.44 -25.30
CA HIS A 151 3.90 6.20 -25.07
C HIS A 151 4.23 5.23 -26.20
N ARG A 152 5.24 4.39 -25.96
CA ARG A 152 5.60 3.27 -26.83
C ARG A 152 4.52 2.21 -26.67
N VAL A 153 3.37 2.49 -27.28
CA VAL A 153 2.44 1.49 -27.80
C VAL A 153 3.28 0.63 -28.75
N ALA A 154 3.93 -0.38 -28.18
CA ALA A 154 4.78 -1.29 -28.92
C ALA A 154 3.91 -1.89 -30.02
N ALA A 155 4.28 -1.64 -31.28
CA ALA A 155 3.50 -2.01 -32.45
C ALA A 155 3.01 -3.45 -32.27
N GLN A 156 1.68 -3.64 -32.28
CA GLN A 156 1.06 -4.78 -31.60
C GLN A 156 1.52 -6.11 -32.21
N GLU A 157 2.59 -6.69 -31.65
CA GLU A 157 3.19 -7.89 -32.21
C GLU A 157 2.14 -9.02 -32.24
N ASP A 158 2.04 -9.67 -33.39
CA ASP A 158 1.25 -10.88 -33.53
C ASP A 158 1.93 -12.00 -32.75
N LEU A 159 1.23 -12.46 -31.71
CA LEU A 159 1.62 -13.57 -30.86
C LEU A 159 0.74 -14.79 -31.24
N PRO A 160 1.07 -15.53 -32.32
CA PRO A 160 0.16 -16.49 -32.93
C PRO A 160 -0.11 -17.71 -32.04
N ARG A 161 0.79 -18.03 -31.09
CA ARG A 161 0.69 -19.23 -30.27
C ARG A 161 -0.18 -18.98 -29.04
N LYS A 162 -1.47 -19.33 -29.18
CA LYS A 162 -2.42 -19.40 -28.05
C LYS A 162 -2.01 -20.52 -27.08
N ALA A 163 -1.98 -20.20 -25.79
CA ALA A 163 -1.75 -21.14 -24.69
C ALA A 163 -3.01 -21.25 -23.82
N SER A 164 -3.34 -22.46 -23.39
CA SER A 164 -4.47 -22.68 -22.46
C SER A 164 -4.08 -22.24 -21.06
N SER A 165 -4.86 -21.33 -20.48
CA SER A 165 -4.74 -20.88 -19.08
C SER A 165 -4.66 -22.06 -18.11
N LYS A 166 -5.59 -23.02 -18.20
CA LYS A 166 -5.55 -24.24 -17.39
C LYS A 166 -4.22 -24.99 -17.52
N ARG A 167 -3.72 -25.20 -18.75
CA ARG A 167 -2.43 -25.90 -18.96
C ARG A 167 -1.23 -25.10 -18.43
N TRP A 168 -1.31 -23.77 -18.40
CA TRP A 168 -0.31 -22.89 -17.80
C TRP A 168 -0.28 -23.06 -16.29
N TYR A 169 -1.41 -22.91 -15.59
CA TYR A 169 -1.51 -23.11 -14.15
C TYR A 169 -1.24 -24.56 -13.70
N ASP A 170 -1.70 -25.57 -14.46
CA ASP A 170 -1.31 -26.98 -14.26
C ASP A 170 0.21 -27.18 -14.32
N THR A 171 0.94 -26.34 -15.08
CA THR A 171 2.40 -26.41 -15.20
C THR A 171 3.10 -25.63 -14.09
N MET A 172 2.57 -24.48 -13.69
CA MET A 172 3.02 -23.73 -12.51
C MET A 172 2.89 -24.56 -11.23
N ARG A 173 1.74 -25.20 -11.01
CA ARG A 173 1.48 -26.11 -9.89
C ARG A 173 2.47 -27.30 -9.85
N ARG A 174 2.84 -27.85 -11.02
CA ARG A 174 3.92 -28.86 -11.16
C ARG A 174 5.34 -28.35 -10.87
N GLN A 175 5.54 -27.04 -10.74
CA GLN A 175 6.81 -26.41 -10.36
C GLN A 175 6.75 -25.82 -8.93
N GLY A 176 5.72 -26.15 -8.16
CA GLY A 176 5.54 -25.64 -6.80
C GLY A 176 4.92 -24.24 -6.73
N LEU A 177 4.32 -23.72 -7.79
CA LEU A 177 3.55 -22.47 -7.75
C LEU A 177 2.05 -22.82 -7.70
N ASP A 178 1.52 -23.04 -6.50
CA ASP A 178 0.11 -23.41 -6.26
C ASP A 178 -0.78 -22.17 -6.08
N TYR A 179 -0.98 -21.45 -7.18
CA TYR A 179 -1.87 -20.30 -7.18
C TYR A 179 -3.34 -20.72 -6.94
N GLY A 180 -4.02 -19.99 -6.06
CA GLY A 180 -5.45 -20.11 -5.79
C GLY A 180 -6.28 -19.13 -6.61
N TYR A 181 -7.57 -19.01 -6.29
CA TYR A 181 -8.57 -18.28 -7.07
C TYR A 181 -8.16 -16.84 -7.43
N HIS A 182 -7.66 -16.06 -6.47
CA HIS A 182 -7.27 -14.67 -6.73
C HIS A 182 -6.02 -14.52 -7.63
N PHE A 183 -5.24 -15.59 -7.84
CA PHE A 183 -4.04 -15.60 -8.70
C PHE A 183 -4.20 -16.46 -9.98
N GLU A 184 -5.25 -17.28 -10.09
CA GLU A 184 -5.70 -17.94 -11.33
C GLU A 184 -6.54 -16.99 -12.23
N SER A 185 -6.02 -15.78 -12.49
CA SER A 185 -6.67 -14.69 -13.23
C SER A 185 -6.24 -14.53 -14.70
N LEU A 186 -5.18 -15.23 -15.15
CA LEU A 186 -4.66 -15.10 -16.52
C LEU A 186 -5.50 -15.86 -17.55
N GLU A 187 -6.03 -15.14 -18.53
CA GLU A 187 -6.84 -15.67 -19.63
C GLU A 187 -6.24 -15.30 -21.01
N ALA A 188 -6.75 -15.95 -22.06
CA ALA A 188 -6.41 -15.68 -23.47
C ALA A 188 -4.89 -15.59 -23.78
N ILE A 189 -4.07 -16.34 -23.06
CA ILE A 189 -2.60 -16.25 -23.11
C ILE A 189 -2.09 -16.48 -24.54
N THR A 190 -1.32 -15.54 -25.08
CA THR A 190 -0.65 -15.62 -26.38
C THR A 190 0.85 -15.43 -26.23
N THR A 191 1.61 -16.11 -27.09
CA THR A 191 3.08 -16.13 -27.08
C THR A 191 3.63 -16.17 -28.50
N THR A 192 4.92 -15.89 -28.67
CA THR A 192 5.66 -16.16 -29.91
C THR A 192 6.93 -16.97 -29.63
N THR A 193 7.40 -17.69 -30.63
CA THR A 193 8.66 -18.45 -30.62
C THR A 193 9.58 -18.11 -31.78
N THR A 194 9.20 -17.13 -32.60
CA THR A 194 9.83 -16.80 -33.90
C THR A 194 10.13 -15.31 -34.07
N GLY A 195 10.10 -14.54 -32.98
CA GLY A 195 10.39 -13.10 -32.95
C GLY A 195 11.01 -12.69 -31.61
N ALA A 196 10.78 -11.45 -31.18
CA ALA A 196 11.10 -11.01 -29.81
C ALA A 196 10.40 -11.92 -28.78
N ARG A 197 10.95 -12.06 -27.57
CA ARG A 197 10.38 -12.95 -26.53
C ARG A 197 9.14 -12.32 -25.86
N GLY A 198 8.06 -12.20 -26.62
CA GLY A 198 6.79 -11.63 -26.19
C GLY A 198 5.78 -12.66 -25.68
N ALA A 199 5.04 -12.27 -24.63
CA ALA A 199 3.84 -12.93 -24.14
C ALA A 199 2.78 -11.85 -23.81
N ARG A 200 1.50 -12.18 -23.98
CA ARG A 200 0.37 -11.32 -23.61
C ARG A 200 -0.73 -12.18 -22.99
N SER A 201 -1.51 -11.61 -22.09
CA SER A 201 -2.63 -12.27 -21.42
C SER A 201 -3.69 -11.23 -21.09
N HIS A 202 -4.95 -11.63 -21.12
CA HIS A 202 -6.01 -10.86 -20.47
C HIS A 202 -5.98 -11.18 -18.97
N VAL A 203 -6.13 -10.18 -18.11
CA VAL A 203 -6.28 -10.41 -16.65
C VAL A 203 -7.77 -10.26 -16.34
N ARG A 204 -8.40 -11.35 -15.87
CA ARG A 204 -9.78 -11.30 -15.38
C ARG A 204 -9.77 -10.74 -13.95
N ASN A 205 -10.67 -9.79 -13.67
CA ASN A 205 -10.94 -9.35 -12.31
C ASN A 205 -11.82 -10.41 -11.61
N ASN A 206 -11.49 -10.79 -10.37
CA ASN A 206 -12.01 -11.96 -9.65
C ASN A 206 -12.68 -11.59 -8.33
#